data_AF-A0A7V5XFT4-F1
#
_entry.id   AF-A0A7V5XFT4-F1
#
_cell.length_a   1.000
_cell.length_b   1.000
_cell.length_c   1.000
_cell.angle_alpha   90.00
_cell.angle_beta   90.00
_cell.angle_gamma   90.00
#
_symmetry.space_group_name_H-M   'P 1'
#
loop_
_entity.id
_entity.type
_entity.pdbx_description
1 polymer ?
#
loop_
_entity_poly.entity_id
_entity_poly.type
_entity_poly.pdbx_seq_one_letter_code
_entity_poly.pdbx_strand_id
1 'polypeptide(L)' 'MPKKDLLRFCVKENKIILDKLQKEGGRGAYFCLDCLSKIKNLKVKRKLFYSLRIKNYELETEYEKQ' A
#
# COMPACT_ATOMS: atom_id res chain seq x y z
N MET A 1 9.38 -13.34 -7.66
CA MET A 1 9.46 -13.22 -6.18
C MET A 1 8.38 -14.09 -5.55
N PRO A 2 8.69 -14.82 -4.47
CA PRO A 2 7.69 -15.53 -3.67
C PRO A 2 6.64 -14.57 -3.11
N LYS A 3 5.37 -14.98 -3.07
CA LYS A 3 4.26 -14.15 -2.55
C LYS A 3 4.43 -13.75 -1.08
N LYS A 4 5.20 -14.54 -0.32
CA LYS A 4 5.50 -14.37 1.10
C LYS A 4 6.30 -13.09 1.39
N ASP A 5 7.10 -12.67 0.42
CA ASP A 5 8.01 -11.52 0.55
C ASP A 5 7.38 -10.22 0.06
N LEU A 6 6.12 -10.29 -0.40
CA LEU A 6 5.38 -9.13 -0.87
C LEU A 6 4.64 -8.45 0.28
N LEU A 7 4.93 -7.18 0.44
CA LEU A 7 4.25 -6.26 1.32
C LEU A 7 2.87 -5.92 0.74
N ARG A 8 1.80 -6.25 1.46
CA ARG A 8 0.43 -5.95 1.04
C ARG A 8 0.00 -4.61 1.63
N PHE A 9 -0.35 -3.66 0.78
CA PHE A 9 -1.07 -2.45 1.16
C PHE A 9 -2.56 -2.65 0.94
N CYS A 10 -3.41 -2.19 1.84
CA CYS A 10 -4.85 -2.17 1.66
C CYS A 10 -5.47 -0.90 2.26
N VAL A 11 -6.74 -0.67 1.96
CA VAL A 11 -7.51 0.42 2.56
C VAL A 11 -8.34 -0.16 3.71
N LYS A 12 -8.17 0.40 4.90
CA LYS A 12 -8.97 0.09 6.09
C LYS A 12 -9.37 1.40 6.75
N GLU A 13 -10.65 1.55 7.10
CA GLU A 13 -11.16 2.76 7.79
C GLU A 13 -10.76 4.07 7.10
N ASN A 14 -10.79 4.09 5.77
CA ASN A 14 -10.36 5.25 4.99
C ASN A 14 -8.92 5.70 5.33
N LYS A 15 -8.02 4.73 5.52
CA LYS A 15 -6.56 4.90 5.62
C LYS A 15 -5.86 3.82 4.81
N ILE A 16 -4.70 4.13 4.25
CA ILE A 16 -3.83 3.11 3.63
C ILE A 16 -2.98 2.49 4.74
N ILE A 17 -3.11 1.19 4.93
CA ILE A 17 -2.32 0.44 5.91
C ILE A 17 -1.45 -0.62 5.23
N LEU A 18 -0.39 -1.04 5.92
CA LEU A 18 0.41 -2.19 5.54
C LEU A 18 -0.11 -3.45 6.25
N ASP A 19 -0.83 -4.29 5.51
CA ASP A 19 -1.37 -5.57 6.00
C ASP A 19 -0.29 -6.65 5.99
N LYS A 20 0.55 -6.64 7.03
CA LYS A 20 1.65 -7.58 7.23
C LYS A 20 1.16 -9.04 7.31
N LEU A 21 -0.04 -9.26 7.85
CA LEU A 21 -0.60 -10.60 8.05
C LEU A 21 -1.38 -11.10 6.82
N GLN A 22 -1.64 -10.23 5.84
CA GLN A 22 -2.45 -10.51 4.65
C GLN A 22 -3.86 -11.00 4.98
N LYS A 23 -4.43 -10.57 6.11
CA LYS A 23 -5.74 -11.01 6.62
C LYS A 23 -6.84 -9.97 6.40
N GLU A 24 -6.49 -8.75 6.02
CA GLU A 24 -7.46 -7.68 5.85
C GLU A 24 -8.26 -7.87 4.56
N GLY A 25 -9.59 -7.79 4.67
CA GLY A 25 -10.50 -7.93 3.54
C GLY A 25 -10.36 -6.81 2.50
N GLY A 26 -10.88 -7.06 1.29
CA GLY A 26 -10.97 -6.04 0.24
C GLY A 26 -9.74 -5.92 -0.67
N ARG A 27 -9.59 -4.75 -1.29
CA ARG A 27 -8.54 -4.50 -2.30
C ARG A 27 -7.17 -4.37 -1.65
N GLY A 28 -6.22 -5.16 -2.16
CA GLY A 28 -4.82 -5.07 -1.79
C GLY A 28 -3.93 -4.75 -2.99
N ALA A 29 -2.88 -3.98 -2.77
CA ALA A 29 -1.79 -3.74 -3.71
C ALA A 29 -0.50 -4.32 -3.12
N TYR A 30 0.23 -5.11 -3.91
CA TYR A 30 1.43 -5.80 -3.45
C TYR A 30 2.70 -5.10 -3.92
N PHE A 31 3.64 -4.92 -3.00
CA PHE A 31 4.91 -4.26 -3.22
C PHE A 31 6.05 -5.19 -2.79
N CYS A 32 7.14 -5.18 -3.56
CA CYS A 32 8.40 -5.74 -3.10
C CYS A 32 9.09 -4.77 -2.12
N LEU A 33 10.04 -5.26 -1.32
CA LEU A 33 10.80 -4.40 -0.40
C LEU A 33 11.54 -3.27 -1.16
N ASP A 34 12.15 -3.59 -2.31
CA ASP A 34 12.81 -2.59 -3.17
C ASP A 34 11.84 -1.57 -3.79
N CYS A 35 10.57 -1.96 -3.92
CA CYS A 35 9.51 -1.11 -4.44
C CYS A 35 9.06 -0.11 -3.36
N LEU A 36 9.11 -0.51 -2.08
CA LEU A 36 8.74 0.32 -0.94
C LEU A 36 9.68 1.52 -0.80
N SER A 37 10.99 1.34 -0.97
CA SER A 37 11.95 2.45 -0.94
C SER A 37 11.63 3.54 -1.97
N LYS A 38 10.96 3.16 -3.06
CA LYS A 38 10.51 4.04 -4.14
C LYS A 38 9.11 4.63 -3.92
N ILE A 39 8.43 4.36 -2.80
CA ILE A 39 7.04 4.81 -2.59
C ILE A 39 6.90 6.34 -2.55
N LYS A 40 7.97 7.05 -2.20
CA LYS A 40 8.06 8.52 -2.28
C LYS A 40 8.06 9.04 -3.73
N ASN A 41 8.38 8.18 -4.71
CA ASN A 41 8.30 8.54 -6.12
C ASN A 41 6.83 8.72 -6.53
N LEU A 42 6.51 9.88 -7.09
CA LEU A 42 5.14 10.24 -7.47
C LEU A 42 4.48 9.22 -8.39
N LYS A 43 5.21 8.64 -9.35
CA LYS A 43 4.67 7.61 -10.26
C LYS A 43 4.29 6.35 -9.51
N VAL A 44 5.11 5.95 -8.52
CA VAL A 44 4.86 4.76 -7.70
C VAL A 44 3.68 5.00 -6.76
N LYS A 45 3.62 6.15 -6.10
CA LYS A 45 2.50 6.56 -5.24
C LYS A 45 1.18 6.57 -6.02
N ARG A 46 1.17 7.14 -7.24
CA ARG A 46 0.00 7.13 -8.13
C ARG A 46 -0.46 5.72 -8.49
N LYS A 47 0.48 4.81 -8.79
CA LYS A 47 0.15 3.40 -9.07
C LYS A 47 -0.49 2.74 -7.85
N LEU A 48 0.05 2.94 -6.66
CA LEU A 48 -0.53 2.43 -5.42
C LEU A 48 -1.97 2.92 -5.24
N PHE A 49 -2.19 4.23 -5.40
CA PHE A 49 -3.51 4.85 -5.21
C PHE A 49 -4.52 4.32 -6.24
N TYR A 50 -4.08 4.21 -7.49
CA TYR A 50 -4.88 3.63 -8.57
C TYR A 50 -5.27 2.18 -8.28
N SER A 51 -4.33 1.33 -7.88
CA SER A 51 -4.59 -0.08 -7.53
C SER A 51 -5.57 -0.23 -6.37
N LEU A 52 -5.53 0.70 -5.41
CA LEU A 52 -6.45 0.75 -4.28
C LEU A 52 -7.78 1.47 -4.59
N ARG A 53 -7.97 1.97 -5.81
CA ARG A 53 -9.12 2.79 -6.24
C ARG A 53 -9.38 4.03 -5.38
N ILE A 54 -8.30 4.65 -4.93
CA ILE A 54 -8.33 5.91 -4.19
C ILE A 54 -8.53 7.03 -5.19
N LYS A 55 -9.71 7.67 -5.17
CA LYS A 55 -10.08 8.75 -6.11
C LYS A 55 -9.59 10.13 -5.64
N ASN A 56 -9.53 10.34 -4.33
CA ASN A 56 -9.08 11.59 -3.73
C ASN A 56 -7.73 11.35 -3.03
N TYR A 57 -6.75 12.23 -3.24
CA TYR A 57 -5.46 12.20 -2.53
C TYR A 57 -5.58 12.59 -1.04
N GLU A 58 -6.79 12.64 -0.50
CA GLU A 58 -7.14 13.04 0.88
C GLU A 58 -6.94 11.93 1.91
N LEU A 59 -6.46 10.76 1.50
CA LEU A 59 -6.13 9.69 2.45
C LEU A 59 -4.81 9.98 3.16
N GLU A 60 -4.90 10.17 4.47
CA GLU A 60 -3.75 10.20 5.38
C GLU A 60 -2.98 8.88 5.25
N THR A 61 -1.70 9.00 4.90
CA THR A 61 -0.80 7.85 4.85
C THR A 61 -0.11 7.73 6.21
N GLU A 62 -0.67 6.92 7.10
CA GLU A 62 0.02 6.47 8.31
C GLU A 62 0.97 5.34 7.92
N TYR A 63 2.17 5.71 7.50
CA TYR A 63 3.30 4.78 7.61
C TYR A 63 3.75 4.87 9.05
N GLU A 64 3.37 3.91 9.90
CA GLU A 64 3.99 3.76 11.22
C GLU A 64 5.51 3.81 11.04
N LYS A 65 6.12 4.91 11.49
CA LYS A 65 7.55 4.93 11.80
C LYS A 65 7.69 3.99 13.00
N GLN A 66 8.50 2.96 12.81
CA GLN A 66 9.05 2.17 13.91
C GLN A 66 9.59 3.07 15.02
#